data_AF-A0AAV0NEZ9-F1
#
_entry.id   AF-A0AAV0NEZ9-F1
#
_cell.length_a   1.000
_cell.length_b   1.000
_cell.length_c   1.000
_cell.angle_alpha   90.00
_cell.angle_beta   90.00
_cell.angle_gamma   90.00
#
_symmetry.space_group_name_H-M   'P 1'
#
loop_
_entity.id
_entity.type
_entity.pdbx_description
1 polymer ?
#
loop_
_entity_poly.entity_id
_entity_poly.type
_entity_poly.pdbx_seq_one_letter_code
_entity_poly.pdbx_strand_id
1 'polypeptide(L)' 'MAGPRTCLGRKIAFVQMKVVASCVLRRFKIEVVDGHPVVPEPSILMFMKYGLKVRVSNRA' A
#
# COMPACT_ATOMS: atom_id res chain seq x y z
N MET A 1 0.49 -10.04 13.74
CA MET A 1 -0.24 -11.32 13.92
C MET A 1 0.76 -12.45 14.17
N ALA A 2 0.79 -12.99 15.39
CA ALA A 2 1.49 -14.21 15.73
C ALA A 2 0.50 -15.09 16.50
N GLY A 3 0.35 -16.36 16.10
CA GLY A 3 -0.62 -17.29 16.69
C GLY A 3 -1.14 -18.34 15.70
N PRO A 4 -1.92 -19.33 16.17
CA PRO A 4 -2.40 -20.44 15.33
C PRO A 4 -3.35 -19.99 14.21
N ARG A 5 -4.02 -18.84 14.37
CA ARG A 5 -4.96 -18.27 13.37
C ARG A 5 -4.31 -17.19 12.48
N THR A 6 -3.00 -17.25 12.23
CA THR A 6 -2.39 -16.32 11.27
C THR A 6 -2.89 -16.60 9.86
N CYS A 7 -3.02 -15.55 9.04
CA CYS A 7 -3.34 -15.71 7.62
C CYS A 7 -2.34 -16.66 6.93
N LEU A 8 -2.85 -17.74 6.34
CA LEU A 8 -2.06 -18.71 5.56
C LEU A 8 -1.35 -18.03 4.39
N GLY A 9 -2.03 -17.08 3.74
CA GLY A 9 -1.50 -16.30 2.61
C GLY A 9 -0.47 -15.24 2.99
N ARG A 10 -0.13 -15.06 4.27
CA ARG A 10 0.77 -14.00 4.75
C ARG A 10 2.08 -13.95 3.96
N LYS A 11 2.79 -15.08 3.86
CA LYS A 11 4.10 -15.11 3.18
C LYS A 11 4.00 -14.70 1.70
N ILE A 12 2.99 -15.22 1.00
CA ILE A 12 2.75 -14.93 -0.42
C ILE A 12 2.41 -13.45 -0.60
N ALA A 13 1.49 -12.91 0.21
CA ALA A 13 1.13 -11.50 0.18
C ALA A 13 2.33 -10.59 0.41
N PHE A 14 3.22 -10.92 1.37
CA PHE A 14 4.45 -10.16 1.59
C PHE A 14 5.42 -10.22 0.41
N VAL A 15 5.55 -11.37 -0.26
CA VAL A 15 6.38 -11.47 -1.47
C VAL A 15 5.81 -10.61 -2.59
N GLN A 16 4.49 -10.71 -2.86
CA GLN A 16 3.83 -9.91 -3.89
C GLN A 16 3.95 -8.40 -3.61
N MET A 17 3.70 -7.97 -2.38
CA MET A 17 3.85 -6.57 -1.98
C MET A 17 5.29 -6.06 -2.20
N LYS A 18 6.31 -6.86 -1.85
CA LYS A 18 7.73 -6.48 -2.06
C LYS A 18 8.07 -6.38 -3.54
N VAL A 19 7.59 -7.31 -4.36
CA VAL A 19 7.82 -7.28 -5.81
C VAL A 19 7.20 -6.02 -6.42
N VAL A 20 5.93 -5.75 -6.11
CA VAL A 20 5.24 -4.55 -6.61
C VAL A 20 5.93 -3.28 -6.11
N ALA A 21 6.22 -3.18 -4.81
CA ALA A 21 6.89 -2.00 -4.24
C ALA A 21 8.27 -1.76 -4.88
N SER A 22 9.07 -2.81 -5.07
CA SER A 22 10.40 -2.66 -5.68
C SER A 22 10.32 -2.22 -7.14
N CYS A 23 9.40 -2.79 -7.94
CA CYS A 23 9.16 -2.36 -9.32
C CYS A 23 8.71 -0.91 -9.41
N VAL A 24 7.79 -0.49 -8.52
CA VAL A 24 7.23 0.86 -8.50
C VAL A 24 8.29 1.87 -8.06
N LEU A 25 8.98 1.64 -6.94
CA LEU A 25 10.00 2.56 -6.41
C LEU A 25 11.24 2.67 -7.29
N ARG A 26 11.53 1.65 -8.11
CA ARG A 26 12.62 1.69 -9.08
C ARG A 26 12.29 2.58 -10.28
N ARG A 27 11.03 2.59 -10.73
CA ARG A 27 10.60 3.29 -11.96
C ARG A 27 9.99 4.65 -11.71
N PHE A 28 9.47 4.90 -10.52
CA PHE A 28 8.70 6.10 -10.24
C PHE A 28 9.13 6.78 -8.95
N LYS A 29 9.08 8.11 -8.96
CA LYS A 29 9.05 8.93 -7.75
C LYS A 29 7.58 9.17 -7.42
N ILE A 30 7.19 8.85 -6.19
CA ILE A 30 5.81 8.97 -5.71
C ILE A 30 5.81 9.93 -4.52
N GLU A 31 5.00 10.98 -4.61
CA GLU A 31 4.84 11.98 -3.56
C GLU A 31 3.35 12.09 -3.19
N VAL A 32 3.03 12.05 -1.90
CA VAL A 32 1.65 12.25 -1.44
C VAL A 32 1.27 13.70 -1.65
N VAL A 33 0.05 13.95 -2.11
CA VAL A 33 -0.44 15.32 -2.29
C VAL A 33 -0.63 15.98 -0.93
N ASP A 34 -0.07 17.17 -0.75
CA ASP A 34 -0.22 17.96 0.47
C ASP A 34 -1.69 18.17 0.84
N GLY A 35 -2.01 17.97 2.11
CA GLY A 35 -3.37 18.10 2.63
C GLY A 35 -4.33 16.95 2.27
N HIS A 36 -3.87 15.85 1.64
CA HIS A 36 -4.71 14.69 1.37
C HIS A 36 -5.13 13.99 2.68
N PRO A 37 -6.44 13.89 3.00
CA PRO A 37 -6.89 13.28 4.24
C PRO A 37 -6.76 11.75 4.18
N VAL A 38 -5.93 11.18 5.06
CA VAL A 38 -5.76 9.73 5.21
C VAL A 38 -6.62 9.26 6.39
N VAL A 39 -7.85 8.84 6.09
CA VAL A 39 -8.82 8.39 7.10
C VAL A 39 -9.28 6.96 6.77
N PRO A 40 -9.27 6.04 7.75
CA PRO A 40 -9.81 4.70 7.54
C PRO A 40 -11.33 4.76 7.34
N GLU A 41 -11.82 3.98 6.40
CA GLU A 41 -13.24 3.75 6.21
C GLU A 41 -13.72 2.64 7.15
N PRO A 42 -14.77 2.86 7.96
CA PRO A 42 -15.30 1.86 8.87
C PRO A 42 -15.93 0.71 8.06
N SER A 43 -15.09 -0.27 7.73
CA SER A 43 -15.38 -1.40 6.85
C SER A 43 -14.68 -2.66 7.38
N ILE A 44 -15.22 -3.84 7.09
CA ILE A 44 -14.67 -5.12 7.56
C ILE A 44 -13.21 -5.31 7.10
N LEU A 45 -12.87 -4.78 5.92
CA LEU A 45 -11.54 -4.88 5.31
C LEU A 45 -10.63 -3.66 5.60
N MET A 46 -11.17 -2.60 6.22
CA MET A 46 -10.45 -1.36 6.55
C MET A 46 -9.82 -0.67 5.33
N PHE A 47 -10.67 -0.18 4.41
CA PHE A 47 -10.24 0.62 3.26
C PHE A 47 -9.85 2.06 3.65
N MET A 48 -9.25 2.79 2.70
CA MET A 48 -9.04 4.24 2.81
C MET A 48 -10.23 4.99 2.23
N LYS A 49 -10.92 5.79 3.05
CA LYS A 49 -12.16 6.49 2.67
C LYS A 49 -12.01 7.38 1.42
N TYR A 50 -10.83 7.98 1.25
CA TYR A 50 -10.53 8.90 0.15
C TYR A 50 -9.43 8.35 -0.78
N GLY A 51 -9.11 7.06 -0.68
CA GLY A 51 -7.96 6.46 -1.35
C GLY A 51 -6.63 7.12 -0.94
N LEU A 52 -5.60 6.94 -1.78
CA LEU A 52 -4.28 7.56 -1.62
C LEU A 52 -3.96 8.39 -2.86
N LYS A 53 -4.12 9.72 -2.77
CA LYS A 53 -3.81 10.63 -3.88
C LYS A 53 -2.33 10.96 -3.89
N VAL A 54 -1.66 10.68 -5.01
CA VAL A 54 -0.23 10.89 -5.19
C VAL A 54 0.09 11.60 -6.49
N ARG A 55 1.22 12.31 -6.51
CA ARG A 55 1.91 12.74 -7.73
C ARG A 55 2.91 11.66 -8.11
N VAL A 56 2.91 11.27 -9.38
CA VAL A 56 3.82 10.25 -9.93
C VAL A 56 4.66 10.91 -11.01
N SER A 57 5.98 10.77 -10.90
CA SER A 57 6.92 11.16 -11.95
C SER A 57 7.88 10.01 -12.24
N ASN A 58 8.39 9.93 -13.47
CA ASN A 58 9.35 8.90 -13.85
C ASN A 58 10.66 9.13 -13.10
N ARG A 59 11.27 8.04 -12.62
CA ARG A 59 12.60 8.06 -12.04
C ARG A 59 13.59 7.88 -13.19
N ALA A 60 14.24 8.98 -13.61
CA ALA A 60 15.26 8.98 -14.66
C ALA A 60 16.40 8.00 -14.34
#